data_AF-A0A2N5RP25-F1
#
_entry.id   AF-A0A2N5RP25-F1
#
_cell.length_a   1.000
_cell.length_b   1.000
_cell.length_c   1.000
_cell.angle_alpha   90.00
_cell.angle_beta   90.00
_cell.angle_gamma   90.00
#
_symmetry.space_group_name_H-M   'P 1'
#
loop_
_entity.id
_entity.type
_entity.pdbx_description
1 polymer ?
#
loop_
_entity_poly.entity_id
_entity_poly.type
_entity_poly.pdbx_seq_one_letter_code
_entity_poly.pdbx_strand_id
1 'polypeptide(L)'
;METRVIFVFAMDLTGKIASPLKDWNSKEDRENFKEITKRIGNVVMGRVTFEEIGRPLPERFNVVLSRRTYSSKDPLLTFLNASPEDVVQFLKDKGFKEIAVIGGKTVFTEFLKRGIVDEIFVTLEPYIFGEGISAFGEFERWFPLKLLETKRLNEKGTLFLKYSVEKSHR
;
A
#
# COMPACT_ATOMS: atom_id res chain seq x y z
N MET A 1 -8.56 -20.50 4.69
CA MET A 1 -7.31 -19.85 4.23
C MET A 1 -7.25 -18.47 4.88
N GLU A 2 -6.14 -18.12 5.51
CA GLU A 2 -5.92 -16.80 6.09
C GLU A 2 -5.77 -15.77 4.96
N THR A 3 -6.40 -14.60 5.09
CA THR A 3 -6.31 -13.51 4.10
C THR A 3 -4.97 -12.81 4.27
N ARG A 4 -4.19 -12.66 3.20
CA ARG A 4 -2.88 -12.01 3.23
C ARG A 4 -2.97 -10.50 3.04
N VAL A 5 -2.26 -9.74 3.86
CA VAL A 5 -2.15 -8.28 3.75
C VAL A 5 -0.81 -7.90 3.11
N ILE A 6 -0.89 -7.19 2.00
CA ILE A 6 0.26 -6.83 1.16
C ILE A 6 0.36 -5.31 1.09
N PHE A 7 1.46 -4.74 1.55
CA PHE A 7 1.75 -3.33 1.30
C PHE A 7 2.27 -3.18 -0.14
N VAL A 8 1.72 -2.22 -0.88
CA VAL A 8 2.16 -1.94 -2.26
C VAL A 8 2.41 -0.43 -2.40
N PHE A 9 3.66 -0.02 -2.51
CA PHE A 9 4.02 1.41 -2.60
C PHE A 9 5.36 1.63 -3.29
N ALA A 10 5.61 2.87 -3.70
CA ALA A 10 6.91 3.33 -4.16
C ALA A 10 7.51 4.33 -3.16
N MET A 11 8.83 4.39 -3.06
CA MET A 11 9.55 5.37 -2.24
C MET A 11 10.90 5.75 -2.86
N ASP A 12 11.49 6.84 -2.37
CA ASP A 12 12.88 7.20 -2.67
C ASP A 12 13.88 6.42 -1.76
N LEU A 13 15.18 6.64 -1.95
CA LEU A 13 16.22 5.99 -1.14
C LEU A 13 16.17 6.35 0.35
N THR A 14 15.48 7.42 0.73
CA THR A 14 15.32 7.85 2.12
C THR A 14 14.00 7.42 2.76
N GLY A 15 13.19 6.62 2.05
CA GLY A 15 11.94 6.06 2.57
C GLY A 15 10.72 6.98 2.51
N LYS A 16 10.72 8.00 1.64
CA LYS A 16 9.59 8.91 1.43
C LYS A 16 8.71 8.46 0.26
N ILE A 17 7.41 8.45 0.49
CA ILE A 17 6.35 8.03 -0.44
C ILE A 17 5.64 9.20 -1.13
N ALA A 18 5.96 10.44 -0.74
CA ALA A 18 5.47 11.65 -1.37
C ALA A 18 6.51 12.77 -1.22
N SER A 19 6.58 13.65 -2.21
CA SER A 19 7.52 14.77 -2.31
C SER A 19 6.87 15.89 -3.15
N PRO A 20 7.32 17.16 -3.03
CA PRO A 20 6.89 18.23 -3.93
C PRO A 20 7.25 18.00 -5.41
N LEU A 21 8.24 17.14 -5.68
CA LEU A 21 8.53 16.71 -7.05
C LEU A 21 7.33 15.93 -7.60
N LYS A 22 6.72 16.40 -8.67
CA LYS A 22 5.62 15.70 -9.37
C LYS A 22 6.17 14.64 -10.31
N ASP A 23 5.35 13.62 -10.59
CA ASP A 23 5.61 12.58 -11.59
C ASP A 23 6.95 11.85 -11.44
N TRP A 24 7.43 11.72 -10.20
CA TRP A 24 8.69 11.04 -9.89
C TRP A 24 8.58 9.51 -10.05
N ASN A 25 7.37 8.94 -9.94
CA ASN A 25 7.12 7.54 -10.22
C ASN A 25 7.37 7.26 -11.71
N SER A 26 8.22 6.28 -11.99
CA SER A 26 8.51 5.81 -13.34
C SER A 26 7.26 5.28 -14.02
N LYS A 27 7.30 5.19 -15.36
CA LYS A 27 6.20 4.58 -16.12
C LYS A 27 6.06 3.10 -15.76
N GLU A 28 7.20 2.42 -15.63
CA GLU A 28 7.26 0.99 -15.34
C GLU A 28 6.74 0.67 -13.93
N ASP A 29 7.01 1.52 -12.94
CA ASP A 29 6.40 1.41 -11.60
C ASP A 29 4.88 1.54 -11.67
N ARG A 30 4.37 2.55 -12.37
CA ARG A 30 2.91 2.77 -12.52
C ARG A 30 2.22 1.60 -13.20
N GLU A 31 2.86 1.01 -14.21
CA GLU A 31 2.36 -0.19 -14.90
C GLU A 31 2.39 -1.41 -13.97
N ASN A 32 3.50 -1.66 -13.28
CA ASN A 32 3.65 -2.76 -12.32
C ASN A 32 2.65 -2.65 -11.16
N PHE A 33 2.46 -1.46 -10.58
CA PHE A 33 1.47 -1.18 -9.55
C PHE A 33 0.05 -1.49 -10.03
N LYS A 34 -0.30 -1.09 -11.25
CA LYS A 34 -1.61 -1.37 -11.84
C LYS A 34 -1.82 -2.87 -12.02
N GLU A 35 -0.84 -3.60 -12.54
CA GLU A 35 -0.91 -5.06 -12.72
C GLU A 35 -1.09 -5.79 -11.38
N ILE A 36 -0.26 -5.47 -10.39
CA ILE A 36 -0.31 -6.07 -9.05
C ILE A 36 -1.67 -5.81 -8.39
N THR A 37 -2.10 -4.56 -8.33
CA THR A 37 -3.35 -4.20 -7.62
C THR A 37 -4.58 -4.74 -8.34
N LYS A 38 -4.58 -4.81 -9.68
CA LYS A 38 -5.65 -5.48 -10.43
C LYS A 38 -5.71 -6.99 -10.17
N ARG A 39 -4.56 -7.66 -10.12
CA ARG A 39 -4.48 -9.09 -9.78
C ARG A 39 -5.06 -9.38 -8.39
N ILE A 40 -4.77 -8.51 -7.42
CA ILE A 40 -5.32 -8.60 -6.05
C ILE A 40 -6.82 -8.26 -6.02
N GLY A 41 -7.26 -7.34 -6.88
CA GLY A 41 -8.66 -7.00 -7.09
C GLY A 41 -9.24 -5.98 -6.09
N ASN A 42 -8.49 -5.57 -5.08
CA ASN A 42 -8.88 -4.51 -4.14
C ASN A 42 -7.68 -3.62 -3.77
N VAL A 43 -7.99 -2.43 -3.27
CA VAL A 43 -7.02 -1.49 -2.71
C VAL A 43 -7.59 -0.85 -1.44
N VAL A 44 -6.77 -0.74 -0.40
CA VAL A 44 -7.06 -0.03 0.84
C VAL A 44 -6.16 1.19 0.92
N MET A 45 -6.76 2.36 1.09
CA MET A 45 -6.02 3.61 1.18
C MET A 45 -6.63 4.59 2.19
N GLY A 46 -5.85 5.57 2.64
CA GLY A 46 -6.35 6.67 3.45
C GLY A 46 -6.97 7.77 2.59
N ARG A 47 -7.84 8.59 3.20
CA ARG A 47 -8.48 9.75 2.53
C ARG A 47 -7.50 10.66 1.77
N VAL A 48 -6.35 11.01 2.37
CA VAL A 48 -5.36 11.91 1.73
C VAL A 48 -4.84 11.30 0.43
N THR A 49 -4.46 10.02 0.46
CA THR A 49 -4.01 9.28 -0.72
C THR A 49 -5.09 9.18 -1.79
N PHE A 50 -6.35 8.95 -1.38
CA PHE A 50 -7.47 8.95 -2.32
C PHE A 50 -7.66 10.31 -3.01
N GLU A 51 -7.55 11.41 -2.26
CA GLU A 51 -7.64 12.77 -2.79
C GLU A 51 -6.48 13.10 -3.74
N GLU A 52 -5.26 12.63 -3.46
CA GLU A 52 -4.10 12.75 -4.35
C GLU A 52 -4.29 11.97 -5.66
N ILE A 53 -4.87 10.77 -5.60
CA ILE A 53 -5.22 9.98 -6.80
C ILE A 53 -6.38 10.64 -7.57
N GLY A 54 -7.30 11.30 -6.85
CA GLY A 54 -8.40 12.10 -7.39
C GLY A 54 -9.61 11.30 -7.88
N ARG A 55 -9.49 9.97 -8.02
CA ARG A 55 -10.58 9.08 -8.46
C ARG A 55 -10.38 7.64 -8.01
N PRO A 56 -11.44 6.82 -7.96
CA PRO A 56 -11.30 5.38 -7.77
C PRO A 56 -10.40 4.75 -8.82
N LEU A 57 -9.59 3.78 -8.39
CA LEU A 57 -8.78 2.99 -9.29
C LEU A 57 -9.68 1.99 -10.04
N PRO A 58 -9.77 2.05 -11.38
CA PRO A 58 -10.72 1.23 -12.14
C PRO A 58 -10.42 -0.26 -12.00
N GLU A 59 -11.46 -1.08 -12.08
CA GLU A 59 -11.42 -2.56 -12.01
C GLU A 59 -10.88 -3.10 -10.67
N ARG A 60 -10.88 -2.29 -9.62
CA ARG A 60 -10.49 -2.66 -8.26
C ARG A 60 -11.57 -2.22 -7.29
N PHE A 61 -11.77 -2.99 -6.23
CA PHE A 61 -12.60 -2.58 -5.11
C PHE A 61 -11.80 -1.61 -4.22
N ASN A 62 -12.20 -0.35 -4.18
CA ASN A 62 -11.50 0.73 -3.49
C ASN A 62 -12.11 0.93 -2.10
N VAL A 63 -11.30 0.71 -1.06
CA VAL A 63 -11.64 1.01 0.33
C VAL A 63 -10.86 2.24 0.77
N VAL A 64 -11.58 3.31 1.13
CA VAL A 64 -10.98 4.55 1.62
C VAL A 64 -11.25 4.70 3.11
N LEU A 65 -10.20 4.68 3.91
CA LEU A 65 -10.29 4.86 5.36
C LEU A 65 -10.42 6.34 5.72
N SER A 66 -11.50 6.67 6.42
CA SER A 66 -11.80 8.02 6.87
C SER A 66 -12.65 8.03 8.13
N ARG A 67 -12.42 9.00 9.02
CA ARG A 67 -13.23 9.18 10.23
C ARG A 67 -14.58 9.84 9.96
N ARG A 68 -14.73 10.50 8.80
CA ARG A 68 -16.00 11.10 8.39
C ARG A 68 -16.76 10.10 7.53
N THR A 69 -18.08 10.15 7.62
CA THR A 69 -18.97 9.36 6.77
C THR A 69 -19.05 10.00 5.39
N TYR A 70 -18.84 9.18 4.36
CA TYR A 70 -19.06 9.57 2.97
C TYR A 70 -19.90 8.50 2.28
N SER A 71 -20.72 8.92 1.31
CA SER A 71 -21.47 8.02 0.44
C SER A 71 -20.89 8.10 -0.97
N SER A 72 -20.73 6.94 -1.62
CA SER A 72 -20.43 6.85 -3.04
C SER A 72 -21.59 6.16 -3.77
N LYS A 73 -21.85 6.58 -5.01
CA LYS A 73 -22.73 5.85 -5.93
C LYS A 73 -21.98 4.78 -6.74
N ASP A 74 -20.65 4.82 -6.73
CA ASP A 74 -19.80 3.83 -7.40
C ASP A 74 -19.77 2.54 -6.56
N PRO A 75 -20.24 1.39 -7.10
CA PRO A 75 -20.26 0.12 -6.37
C PRO A 75 -18.87 -0.42 -6.03
N LEU A 76 -17.82 0.08 -6.69
CA LEU A 76 -16.43 -0.27 -6.44
C LEU A 76 -15.71 0.72 -5.52
N LEU A 77 -16.42 1.68 -4.90
CA LEU A 77 -15.85 2.62 -3.94
C LEU A 77 -16.63 2.58 -2.63
N THR A 78 -15.94 2.28 -1.53
CA THR A 78 -16.50 2.33 -0.17
C THR A 78 -15.61 3.15 0.74
N PHE A 79 -16.23 4.05 1.52
CA PHE A 79 -15.56 4.75 2.60
C PHE A 79 -15.86 4.05 3.91
N LEU A 80 -14.82 3.75 4.71
CA LEU A 80 -14.97 3.08 6.00
C LEU A 80 -14.30 3.89 7.11
N ASN A 81 -15.01 4.02 8.22
CA ASN A 81 -14.42 4.39 9.51
C ASN A 81 -14.21 3.11 10.31
N ALA A 82 -13.07 2.45 10.10
CA ALA A 82 -12.83 1.10 10.57
C ALA A 82 -11.36 0.93 10.98
N SER A 83 -11.11 0.01 11.91
CA SER A 83 -9.75 -0.41 12.25
C SER A 83 -9.16 -1.30 11.14
N PRO A 84 -7.82 -1.47 11.06
CA PRO A 84 -7.20 -2.42 10.14
C PRO A 84 -7.79 -3.84 10.20
N GLU A 85 -8.09 -4.37 11.38
CA GLU A 85 -8.71 -5.69 11.60
C GLU A 85 -10.11 -5.74 10.97
N ASP A 86 -10.92 -4.72 11.22
CA ASP A 86 -12.27 -4.61 10.66
C ASP A 86 -12.24 -4.54 9.13
N VAL A 87 -11.27 -3.81 8.57
CA VAL A 87 -11.08 -3.70 7.11
C VAL A 87 -10.68 -5.05 6.51
N VAL A 88 -9.77 -5.77 7.16
CA VAL A 88 -9.37 -7.11 6.74
C VAL A 88 -10.55 -8.07 6.78
N GLN A 89 -11.33 -8.05 7.87
CA GLN A 89 -12.51 -8.90 8.00
C GLN A 89 -13.57 -8.55 6.95
N PHE A 90 -13.85 -7.26 6.73
CA PHE A 90 -14.78 -6.79 5.71
C PHE A 90 -14.40 -7.26 4.29
N LEU A 91 -13.12 -7.18 3.91
CA LEU A 91 -12.66 -7.64 2.61
C LEU A 91 -12.65 -9.16 2.50
N LYS A 92 -12.33 -9.87 3.58
CA LYS A 92 -12.44 -11.32 3.66
C LYS A 92 -13.87 -11.79 3.47
N ASP A 93 -14.86 -11.12 4.07
CA ASP A 93 -16.28 -11.44 3.92
C ASP A 93 -16.80 -11.18 2.49
N LYS A 94 -16.10 -10.32 1.73
CA LYS A 94 -16.32 -10.15 0.28
C LYS A 94 -15.61 -11.20 -0.58
N GLY A 95 -14.89 -12.14 0.02
CA GLY A 95 -14.20 -13.23 -0.68
C GLY A 95 -12.77 -12.90 -1.13
N PHE A 96 -12.21 -11.76 -0.74
CA PHE A 96 -10.82 -11.42 -1.08
C PHE A 96 -9.83 -12.27 -0.27
N LYS A 97 -8.89 -12.91 -0.97
CA LYS A 97 -7.81 -13.72 -0.38
C LYS A 97 -6.54 -12.91 -0.09
N GLU A 98 -6.37 -11.80 -0.80
CA GLU A 98 -5.26 -10.87 -0.66
C GLU A 98 -5.82 -9.46 -0.56
N ILE A 99 -5.16 -8.60 0.19
CA ILE A 99 -5.55 -7.20 0.41
C ILE A 99 -4.36 -6.31 0.08
N ALA A 100 -4.52 -5.39 -0.87
CA ALA A 100 -3.47 -4.43 -1.21
C ALA A 100 -3.65 -3.15 -0.40
N VAL A 101 -2.79 -2.91 0.59
CA VAL A 101 -2.72 -1.63 1.29
C VAL A 101 -1.77 -0.73 0.53
N ILE A 102 -2.25 0.38 -0.01
CA ILE A 102 -1.48 1.26 -0.90
C ILE A 102 -1.07 2.59 -0.23
N GLY A 103 -1.37 2.74 1.05
CA GLY A 103 -0.94 3.86 1.89
C GLY A 103 -2.06 4.83 2.27
N GLY A 104 -1.80 6.05 2.68
CA GLY A 104 -0.50 6.66 2.95
C GLY A 104 0.01 6.41 4.37
N LYS A 105 0.92 7.29 4.81
CA LYS A 105 1.65 7.19 6.09
C LYS A 105 0.80 6.71 7.26
N THR A 106 -0.35 7.33 7.49
CA THR A 106 -1.24 6.98 8.60
C THR A 106 -1.76 5.54 8.49
N VAL A 107 -2.19 5.12 7.30
CA VAL A 107 -2.71 3.76 7.09
C VAL A 107 -1.61 2.74 7.28
N PHE A 108 -0.45 2.91 6.65
CA PHE A 108 0.66 1.99 6.84
C PHE A 108 1.08 1.88 8.31
N THR A 109 1.17 3.02 9.01
CA THR A 109 1.53 3.04 10.44
C THR A 109 0.54 2.27 11.30
N GLU A 110 -0.77 2.43 11.07
CA GLU A 110 -1.80 1.74 11.87
C GLU A 110 -1.79 0.23 11.63
N PHE A 111 -1.60 -0.22 10.38
CA PHE A 111 -1.43 -1.64 10.07
C PHE A 111 -0.17 -2.21 10.74
N LEU A 112 0.96 -1.49 10.71
CA LEU A 112 2.21 -1.90 11.36
C LEU A 112 2.07 -1.96 12.89
N LYS A 113 1.45 -0.98 13.54
CA LYS A 113 1.24 -0.99 15.00
C LYS A 113 0.50 -2.24 15.48
N ARG A 114 -0.44 -2.73 14.67
CA ARG A 114 -1.22 -3.94 14.95
C ARG A 114 -0.54 -5.23 14.51
N GLY A 115 0.57 -5.15 13.79
CA GLY A 115 1.27 -6.32 13.26
C GLY A 115 0.55 -6.98 12.09
N ILE A 116 -0.26 -6.21 11.35
CA ILE A 116 -1.07 -6.70 10.24
C ILE A 116 -0.36 -6.37 8.94
N VAL A 117 0.59 -7.21 8.57
CA VAL A 117 1.29 -7.18 7.29
C VAL A 117 1.96 -8.53 7.08
N ASP A 118 1.73 -9.15 5.92
CA ASP A 118 2.34 -10.43 5.55
C ASP A 118 3.43 -10.23 4.50
N GLU A 119 3.23 -9.31 3.55
CA GLU A 119 4.20 -9.02 2.48
C GLU A 119 4.32 -7.52 2.22
N ILE A 120 5.49 -7.12 1.71
CA ILE A 120 5.80 -5.75 1.31
C ILE A 120 6.32 -5.79 -0.12
N PHE A 121 5.56 -5.20 -1.03
CA PHE A 121 5.93 -4.97 -2.42
C PHE A 121 6.29 -3.50 -2.54
N VAL A 122 7.60 -3.22 -2.57
CA VAL A 122 8.13 -1.86 -2.57
C VAL A 122 8.90 -1.59 -3.85
N THR A 123 8.60 -0.47 -4.49
CA THR A 123 9.41 0.10 -5.55
C THR A 123 10.34 1.17 -4.98
N LEU A 124 11.64 1.06 -5.21
CA LEU A 124 12.64 2.09 -4.96
C LEU A 124 12.87 2.88 -6.26
N GLU A 125 12.43 4.14 -6.26
CA GLU A 125 12.76 5.08 -7.31
C GLU A 125 14.12 5.74 -7.04
N PRO A 126 14.97 5.95 -8.07
CA PRO A 126 16.34 6.41 -7.89
C PRO A 126 16.41 7.92 -7.62
N TYR A 127 15.89 8.34 -6.47
CA TYR A 127 15.90 9.71 -5.96
C TYR A 127 16.32 9.74 -4.49
N ILE A 128 16.78 10.92 -4.07
CA ILE A 128 16.93 11.30 -2.67
C ILE A 128 16.10 12.56 -2.48
N PHE A 129 15.03 12.47 -1.70
CA PHE A 129 14.17 13.60 -1.40
C PHE A 129 14.62 14.29 -0.10
N GLY A 130 14.91 15.60 -0.17
CA GLY A 130 15.25 16.41 1.00
C GLY A 130 14.07 16.67 1.93
N GLU A 131 12.85 16.66 1.38
CA GLU A 131 11.59 16.86 2.10
C GLU A 131 10.52 15.90 1.57
N GLY A 132 9.42 15.74 2.31
CA GLY A 132 8.31 14.87 1.90
C GLY A 132 7.74 14.03 3.03
N ILE A 133 6.91 13.06 2.67
CA ILE A 133 6.19 12.20 3.62
C ILE A 133 6.86 10.83 3.66
N SER A 134 7.40 10.44 4.81
CA SER A 134 7.91 9.08 5.05
C SER A 134 6.79 8.04 4.91
N ALA A 135 7.14 6.85 4.41
CA ALA A 135 6.23 5.71 4.27
C ALA A 135 5.51 5.37 5.59
N PHE A 136 6.25 5.47 6.69
CA PHE A 136 5.80 5.07 8.02
C PHE A 136 5.98 6.21 9.03
N GLY A 137 5.11 6.26 10.03
CA GLY A 137 5.33 6.97 11.28
C GLY A 137 6.04 6.08 12.30
N GLU A 138 6.00 6.49 13.55
CA GLU A 138 6.63 5.75 14.65
C GLU A 138 5.76 4.58 15.12
N PHE A 139 6.40 3.44 15.39
CA PHE A 139 5.84 2.25 16.00
C PHE A 139 6.96 1.48 16.75
N GLU A 140 6.62 0.81 17.85
CA GLU A 140 7.62 0.28 18.82
C GLU A 140 8.19 -1.10 18.46
N ARG A 141 7.74 -1.72 17.37
CA ARG A 141 8.12 -3.09 16.97
C ARG A 141 8.94 -3.09 15.68
N TRP A 142 9.64 -4.18 15.41
CA TRP A 142 10.30 -4.42 14.13
C TRP A 142 9.76 -5.70 13.47
N PHE A 143 9.93 -5.80 12.16
CA PHE A 143 9.47 -6.93 11.36
C PHE A 143 10.68 -7.52 10.63
N PRO A 144 11.12 -8.75 10.98
CA PRO A 144 12.13 -9.44 10.17
C PRO A 144 11.55 -9.72 8.78
N LEU A 145 12.34 -9.44 7.74
CA LEU A 145 11.91 -9.55 6.35
C LEU A 145 12.81 -10.54 5.62
N LYS A 146 12.18 -11.40 4.82
CA LYS A 146 12.87 -12.25 3.84
C LYS A 146 12.62 -11.72 2.44
N LEU A 147 13.69 -11.42 1.71
CA LEU A 147 13.61 -11.04 0.31
C LEU A 147 13.15 -12.24 -0.52
N LEU A 148 12.09 -12.05 -1.30
CA LEU A 148 11.52 -13.06 -2.19
C LEU A 148 11.87 -12.79 -3.67
N GLU A 149 11.86 -11.53 -4.08
CA GLU A 149 12.07 -11.14 -5.48
C GLU A 149 12.76 -9.77 -5.55
N THR A 150 13.61 -9.59 -6.56
CA THR A 150 14.15 -8.30 -6.97
C THR A 150 14.09 -8.19 -8.48
N LYS A 151 13.59 -7.07 -8.99
CA LYS A 151 13.48 -6.79 -10.42
C LYS A 151 13.90 -5.35 -10.70
N ARG A 152 14.82 -5.16 -11.64
CA ARG A 152 15.10 -3.84 -12.23
C ARG A 152 14.02 -3.55 -13.26
N LEU A 153 13.29 -2.45 -13.09
CA LEU A 153 12.16 -2.09 -13.95
C LEU A 153 12.59 -1.33 -15.21
N ASN A 154 13.65 -0.52 -15.14
CA ASN A 154 14.13 0.29 -16.25
C ASN A 154 15.65 0.55 -16.21
N GLU A 155 16.17 1.18 -17.26
CA GLU A 155 17.59 1.53 -17.38
C GLU A 155 18.05 2.56 -16.34
N LYS A 156 17.18 3.45 -15.88
CA LYS A 156 17.51 4.43 -14.82
C LYS A 156 17.78 3.75 -13.47
N GLY A 157 17.28 2.54 -13.27
CA GLY A 157 17.54 1.73 -12.07
C GLY A 157 16.42 1.76 -11.05
N THR A 158 15.17 2.01 -11.46
CA THR A 158 14.02 1.73 -10.59
C THR A 158 14.02 0.25 -10.22
N LEU A 159 13.98 -0.05 -8.92
CA LEU A 159 14.01 -1.42 -8.39
C LEU A 159 12.66 -1.76 -7.76
N PHE A 160 12.11 -2.90 -8.13
CA PHE A 160 10.96 -3.50 -7.46
C PHE A 160 11.42 -4.66 -6.60
N LEU A 161 10.97 -4.69 -5.35
CA LEU A 161 11.36 -5.66 -4.33
C LEU A 161 10.10 -6.26 -3.70
N LYS A 162 10.11 -7.59 -3.52
CA LYS A 162 9.10 -8.29 -2.73
C LYS A 162 9.73 -8.88 -1.49
N TYR A 163 9.18 -8.57 -0.34
CA TYR A 163 9.55 -9.16 0.94
C TYR A 163 8.35 -9.87 1.57
N SER A 164 8.60 -11.01 2.22
CA SER A 164 7.68 -11.57 3.22
C SER A 164 8.10 -11.17 4.62
N VAL A 165 7.14 -10.91 5.49
CA VAL A 165 7.34 -10.76 6.93
C VAL A 165 7.53 -12.14 7.55
N GLU A 166 8.66 -12.36 8.21
CA GLU A 166 8.92 -13.63 8.89
C GLU A 166 8.12 -13.68 10.20
N LYS A 167 7.09 -14.52 10.24
CA LYS A 167 6.35 -14.78 11.48
C LYS A 167 7.27 -15.58 12.41
N SER A 168 7.65 -14.97 13.53
CA SER A 168 8.31 -15.70 14.62
C SER A 168 7.35 -16.78 15.09
N HIS A 169 7.67 -18.03 14.80
CA HIS A 169 6.98 -19.17 15.41
C HIS A 169 7.39 -19.15 16.88
N ARG A 170 6.49 -18.69 17.75
CA ARG A 170 6.58 -18.98 19.18
C ARG A 170 5.96 -20.34 19.45
#